data_AF-A0A9E7SWX9-F1
#
_entry.id   AF-A0A9E7SWX9-F1
#
_cell.length_a   1.000
_cell.length_b   1.000
_cell.length_c   1.000
_cell.angle_alpha   90.00
_cell.angle_beta   90.00
_cell.angle_gamma   90.00
#
_symmetry.space_group_name_H-M   'P 1'
#
loop_
_entity.id
_entity.type
_entity.pdbx_description
1 polymer ?
#
loop_
_entity_poly.entity_id
_entity_poly.type
_entity_poly.pdbx_seq_one_letter_code
_entity_poly.pdbx_strand_id
1 'polypeptide(L)'
;MKWKTLNRALQEPGVYFIYDELYRSEKREKLCALRKYPALFRLGWDRMTCPKSWQKVDQWETNQFELEAPEFVHMDDVEIPPKRDLVAISDQYYEDKLPLFSLSSIINSYTRSSARMIVGAGSKDFQMSGTIRPLREMDFLKRELNYYRVYEAFETRYEEFGYQFPVKHSLNIFVQENALLFEEVTGRRVSSLPKFFEILPEAPYLPIWRTFSDIFMTDVQQGTRLLNEDQRIEFAKWLRRRVELDYHQGREIATYFNGLARRKEGLFDPHFRQEMAAMDDARSYLNVLEVSNPVERRLASWLDQATGEK
;
A
#
# COMPACT_ATOMS: atom_id res chain seq x y z
N MET A 1 -17.13 -2.50 -11.09
CA MET A 1 -17.51 -1.11 -11.47
C MET A 1 -16.59 -0.64 -12.58
N LYS A 2 -17.03 0.14 -13.59
CA LYS A 2 -16.10 0.60 -14.66
C LYS A 2 -15.15 1.70 -14.18
N TRP A 3 -13.91 1.73 -14.69
CA TRP A 3 -12.88 2.73 -14.36
C TRP A 3 -13.35 4.18 -14.50
N LYS A 4 -14.02 4.53 -15.61
CA LYS A 4 -14.54 5.88 -15.85
C LYS A 4 -15.57 6.28 -14.80
N THR A 5 -16.40 5.32 -14.37
CA THR A 5 -17.41 5.55 -13.32
C THR A 5 -16.74 5.79 -11.97
N LEU A 6 -15.72 5.01 -11.61
CA LEU A 6 -14.94 5.19 -10.38
C LEU A 6 -14.26 6.56 -10.35
N ASN A 7 -13.56 6.95 -11.41
CA ASN A 7 -12.88 8.25 -11.45
C ASN A 7 -13.85 9.40 -11.29
N ARG A 8 -14.96 9.38 -12.05
CA ARG A 8 -16.00 10.41 -11.95
C ARG A 8 -16.63 10.46 -10.55
N ALA A 9 -16.80 9.30 -9.92
CA ALA A 9 -17.39 9.19 -8.60
C ALA A 9 -16.58 9.86 -7.49
N LEU A 10 -15.28 10.13 -7.71
CA LEU A 10 -14.37 10.68 -6.71
C LEU A 10 -13.87 12.10 -7.07
N GLN A 11 -14.52 12.81 -8.00
CA GLN A 11 -14.08 14.15 -8.43
C GLN A 11 -14.66 15.31 -7.62
N GLU A 12 -15.85 15.15 -7.04
CA GLU A 12 -16.53 16.27 -6.37
C GLU A 12 -15.92 16.55 -4.99
N PRO A 13 -15.89 17.83 -4.53
CA PRO A 13 -15.58 18.18 -3.15
C PRO A 13 -16.47 17.46 -2.15
N GLY A 14 -15.91 17.06 -1.00
CA GLY A 14 -16.66 16.42 0.08
C GLY A 14 -16.05 15.11 0.58
N VAL A 15 -16.83 14.40 1.38
CA VAL A 15 -16.37 13.19 2.08
C VAL A 15 -16.89 11.94 1.36
N TYR A 16 -15.98 11.01 1.10
CA TYR A 16 -16.23 9.70 0.53
C TYR A 16 -15.89 8.62 1.56
N PHE A 17 -16.60 7.50 1.51
CA PHE A 17 -16.37 6.38 2.43
C PHE A 17 -16.05 5.11 1.64
N ILE A 18 -14.90 4.51 1.93
CA ILE A 18 -14.46 3.26 1.34
C ILE A 18 -14.26 2.21 2.43
N TYR A 19 -15.20 1.28 2.52
CA TYR A 19 -15.14 0.17 3.47
C TYR A 19 -14.61 -1.10 2.81
N ASP A 20 -14.06 -2.00 3.63
CA ASP A 20 -13.43 -3.23 3.17
C ASP A 20 -13.73 -4.41 4.11
N GLU A 21 -14.89 -5.05 3.92
CA GLU A 21 -15.32 -6.21 4.70
C GLU A 21 -14.56 -7.48 4.26
N LEU A 22 -13.42 -7.75 4.91
CA LEU A 22 -12.69 -9.01 4.70
C LEU A 22 -13.55 -10.21 5.10
N TYR A 23 -13.86 -11.15 4.21
CA TYR A 23 -14.75 -12.29 4.52
C TYR A 23 -14.21 -13.33 5.53
N ARG A 24 -12.93 -13.26 5.99
CA ARG A 24 -12.18 -14.43 6.51
C ARG A 24 -11.77 -14.48 8.02
N SER A 25 -12.24 -13.65 8.94
CA SER A 25 -11.85 -13.77 10.39
C SER A 25 -12.81 -13.05 11.36
N GLU A 26 -12.80 -13.13 12.68
CA GLU A 26 -13.64 -12.20 13.51
C GLU A 26 -12.86 -10.97 13.99
N LYS A 27 -11.53 -10.96 13.82
CA LYS A 27 -10.62 -9.88 14.25
C LYS A 27 -10.21 -8.98 13.06
N ARG A 28 -11.19 -8.58 12.24
CA ARG A 28 -11.04 -8.12 10.83
C ARG A 28 -10.48 -6.73 10.62
N GLU A 29 -10.83 -5.75 11.45
CA GLU A 29 -10.67 -4.34 11.04
C GLU A 29 -9.21 -3.86 10.96
N LYS A 30 -8.32 -4.50 11.71
CA LYS A 30 -6.87 -4.22 11.71
C LYS A 30 -6.13 -4.89 10.55
N LEU A 31 -6.72 -5.94 9.97
CA LEU A 31 -6.06 -6.73 8.93
C LEU A 31 -6.21 -6.03 7.60
N CYS A 32 -5.11 -5.88 6.88
CA CYS A 32 -5.07 -5.31 5.54
C CYS A 32 -5.67 -3.90 5.43
N ALA A 33 -5.83 -3.14 6.52
CA ALA A 33 -6.50 -1.83 6.49
C ALA A 33 -5.93 -0.88 5.42
N LEU A 34 -4.61 -0.95 5.20
CA LEU A 34 -3.85 -0.11 4.25
C LEU A 34 -3.75 -0.73 2.85
N ARG A 35 -4.25 -1.95 2.59
CA ARG A 35 -4.16 -2.58 1.26
C ARG A 35 -4.86 -1.80 0.16
N LYS A 36 -5.82 -0.97 0.53
CA LYS A 36 -6.57 -0.10 -0.36
C LYS A 36 -5.77 1.09 -0.83
N TYR A 37 -4.75 1.49 -0.06
CA TYR A 37 -4.03 2.72 -0.30
C TYR A 37 -3.33 2.75 -1.67
N PRO A 38 -2.64 1.69 -2.14
CA PRO A 38 -2.10 1.66 -3.49
C PRO A 38 -3.14 2.02 -4.56
N ALA A 39 -4.35 1.46 -4.50
CA ALA A 39 -5.40 1.79 -5.47
C ALA A 39 -5.78 3.29 -5.41
N LEU A 40 -5.87 3.86 -4.21
CA LEU A 40 -6.19 5.28 -4.01
C LEU A 40 -5.05 6.19 -4.50
N PHE A 41 -3.81 5.81 -4.26
CA PHE A 41 -2.63 6.51 -4.77
C PHE A 41 -2.66 6.60 -6.30
N ARG A 42 -2.99 5.50 -7.00
CA ARG A 42 -3.14 5.50 -8.48
C ARG A 42 -4.31 6.36 -8.97
N LEU A 43 -5.31 6.62 -8.11
CA LEU A 43 -6.41 7.54 -8.40
C LEU A 43 -6.05 9.01 -8.13
N GLY A 44 -4.80 9.30 -7.77
CA GLY A 44 -4.31 10.66 -7.52
C GLY A 44 -4.43 11.11 -6.07
N TRP A 45 -4.61 10.19 -5.12
CA TRP A 45 -4.67 10.50 -3.70
C TRP A 45 -3.31 10.26 -3.03
N ASP A 46 -2.41 11.23 -3.21
CA ASP A 46 -1.02 11.19 -2.78
C ASP A 46 -0.79 11.56 -1.30
N ARG A 47 -1.77 12.21 -0.65
CA ARG A 47 -1.76 12.51 0.79
C ARG A 47 -2.54 11.50 1.60
N MET A 48 -1.94 11.01 2.69
CA MET A 48 -2.63 10.08 3.59
C MET A 48 -2.37 10.34 5.07
N THR A 49 -3.33 9.93 5.89
CA THR A 49 -3.18 9.78 7.34
C THR A 49 -3.71 8.43 7.80
N CYS A 50 -3.05 7.85 8.81
CA CYS A 50 -3.46 6.62 9.48
C CYS A 50 -2.79 6.57 10.86
N PRO A 51 -3.20 5.65 11.75
CA PRO A 51 -2.53 5.51 13.04
C PRO A 51 -1.01 5.35 12.92
N LYS A 52 -0.27 6.18 13.67
CA LYS A 52 1.21 6.24 13.59
C LYS A 52 1.88 4.88 13.80
N SER A 53 1.34 4.04 14.68
CA SER A 53 1.87 2.70 14.95
C SER A 53 1.71 1.72 13.78
N TRP A 54 0.95 2.06 12.73
CA TRP A 54 0.77 1.20 11.55
C TRP A 54 1.89 1.37 10.51
N GLN A 55 2.70 2.41 10.66
CA GLN A 55 3.80 2.74 9.74
C GLN A 55 5.17 2.36 10.28
N LYS A 56 5.25 1.99 11.55
CA LYS A 56 6.50 1.70 12.24
C LYS A 56 6.82 0.21 12.23
N VAL A 57 8.09 -0.11 11.97
CA VAL A 57 8.68 -1.44 12.23
C VAL A 57 9.42 -1.45 13.58
N ASP A 58 9.80 -0.28 14.09
CA ASP A 58 10.28 -0.08 15.44
C ASP A 58 9.45 1.01 16.13
N GLN A 59 8.83 0.70 17.27
CA GLN A 59 7.95 1.63 17.98
C GLN A 59 8.72 2.85 18.52
N TRP A 60 10.01 2.69 18.81
CA TRP A 60 10.87 3.69 19.41
C TRP A 60 11.54 4.61 18.39
N GLU A 61 11.59 4.22 17.12
CA GLU A 61 12.15 5.04 16.06
C GLU A 61 11.11 5.99 15.45
N THR A 62 11.61 7.05 14.83
CA THR A 62 10.79 7.99 14.05
C THR A 62 10.52 7.51 12.63
N ASN A 63 11.26 6.49 12.17
CA ASN A 63 11.17 5.97 10.81
C ASN A 63 9.77 5.41 10.53
N GLN A 64 9.24 5.78 9.37
CA GLN A 64 7.92 5.38 8.88
C GLN A 64 8.11 4.76 7.50
N PHE A 65 7.43 3.65 7.27
CA PHE A 65 7.56 2.88 6.03
C PHE A 65 6.20 2.70 5.37
N GLU A 66 6.17 2.85 4.06
CA GLU A 66 5.02 2.57 3.21
C GLU A 66 5.49 1.97 1.87
N LEU A 67 4.63 1.17 1.23
CA LEU A 67 4.93 0.57 -0.09
C LEU A 67 4.92 1.61 -1.21
N GLU A 68 4.00 2.57 -1.08
CA GLU A 68 3.98 3.80 -1.87
C GLU A 68 4.76 4.89 -1.15
N ALA A 69 5.10 5.97 -1.84
CA ALA A 69 5.71 7.17 -1.26
C ALA A 69 4.68 8.30 -1.12
N PRO A 70 3.70 8.19 -0.20
CA PRO A 70 2.73 9.25 0.01
C PRO A 70 3.34 10.44 0.75
N GLU A 71 2.70 11.59 0.62
CA GLU A 71 2.84 12.65 1.60
C GLU A 71 2.03 12.25 2.86
N PHE A 72 2.73 11.74 3.87
CA PHE A 72 2.09 11.44 5.14
C PHE A 72 1.81 12.70 5.95
N VAL A 73 0.58 12.83 6.45
CA VAL A 73 0.15 13.96 7.26
C VAL A 73 -0.30 13.43 8.61
N HIS A 74 0.31 13.91 9.71
CA HIS A 74 -0.22 13.62 11.04
C HIS A 74 -1.59 14.27 11.20
N MET A 75 -2.47 13.63 11.95
CA MET A 75 -3.84 14.12 12.15
C MET A 75 -3.89 15.55 12.69
N ASP A 76 -2.98 15.89 13.61
CA ASP A 76 -2.87 17.23 14.21
C ASP A 76 -2.34 18.29 13.22
N ASP A 77 -1.68 17.87 12.15
CA ASP A 77 -1.09 18.74 11.11
C ASP A 77 -2.04 18.97 9.93
N VAL A 78 -3.26 18.40 9.97
CA VAL A 78 -4.26 18.64 8.93
C VAL A 78 -4.78 20.06 9.03
N GLU A 79 -4.56 20.86 7.98
CA GLU A 79 -5.03 22.25 7.90
C GLU A 79 -6.56 22.36 8.08
N ILE A 80 -6.99 23.36 8.85
CA ILE A 80 -8.40 23.70 9.07
C ILE A 80 -8.60 25.20 8.73
N PRO A 81 -9.34 25.55 7.65
CA PRO A 81 -10.05 24.66 6.73
C PRO A 81 -9.09 23.90 5.80
N PRO A 82 -9.42 22.65 5.41
CA PRO A 82 -8.57 21.86 4.55
C PRO A 82 -8.58 22.41 3.12
N LYS A 83 -7.39 22.47 2.51
CA LYS A 83 -7.18 22.99 1.14
C LYS A 83 -6.74 21.93 0.14
N ARG A 84 -6.29 20.78 0.64
CA ARG A 84 -5.76 19.68 -0.17
C ARG A 84 -6.51 18.41 0.18
N ASP A 85 -6.53 17.48 -0.76
CA ASP A 85 -7.22 16.22 -0.57
C ASP A 85 -6.50 15.33 0.45
N LEU A 86 -7.23 14.41 1.08
CA LEU A 86 -6.67 13.50 2.08
C LEU A 86 -7.36 12.14 2.07
N VAL A 87 -6.57 11.07 2.15
CA VAL A 87 -7.04 9.72 2.49
C VAL A 87 -6.78 9.48 3.98
N ALA A 88 -7.83 9.28 4.76
CA ALA A 88 -7.72 8.92 6.17
C ALA A 88 -8.16 7.47 6.37
N ILE A 89 -7.25 6.59 6.78
CA ILE A 89 -7.55 5.16 7.02
C ILE A 89 -7.43 4.86 8.51
N SER A 90 -8.52 4.36 9.11
CA SER A 90 -8.60 4.00 10.54
C SER A 90 -9.44 2.73 10.75
N ASP A 91 -9.56 2.29 12.00
CA ASP A 91 -10.45 1.19 12.42
C ASP A 91 -11.37 1.63 13.58
N GLN A 92 -12.38 0.81 13.92
CA GLN A 92 -13.31 1.16 15.00
C GLN A 92 -12.61 1.22 16.36
N TYR A 93 -11.57 0.41 16.56
CA TYR A 93 -10.81 0.42 17.82
C TYR A 93 -10.17 1.79 18.08
N TYR A 94 -9.59 2.45 17.08
CA TYR A 94 -9.03 3.79 17.25
C TYR A 94 -10.12 4.83 17.54
N GLU A 95 -11.25 4.78 16.85
CA GLU A 95 -12.38 5.69 17.10
C GLU A 95 -12.98 5.52 18.51
N ASP A 96 -13.09 4.28 18.99
CA ASP A 96 -13.70 3.96 20.28
C ASP A 96 -12.77 4.15 21.46
N LYS A 97 -11.50 3.74 21.31
CA LYS A 97 -10.56 3.62 22.44
C LYS A 97 -9.56 4.75 22.50
N LEU A 98 -9.38 5.49 21.41
CA LEU A 98 -8.40 6.56 21.35
C LEU A 98 -9.02 7.83 20.74
N PRO A 99 -9.93 8.52 21.46
CA PRO A 99 -10.66 9.67 20.93
C PRO A 99 -9.76 10.82 20.45
N LEU A 100 -8.55 10.96 21.00
CA LEU A 100 -7.54 11.92 20.53
C LEU A 100 -7.06 11.64 19.10
N PHE A 101 -7.18 10.39 18.62
CA PHE A 101 -6.86 9.97 17.27
C PHE A 101 -8.12 9.64 16.46
N SER A 102 -9.27 10.18 16.85
CA SER A 102 -10.51 10.05 16.10
C SER A 102 -10.51 10.93 14.85
N LEU A 103 -11.00 10.38 13.73
CA LEU A 103 -11.17 11.12 12.50
C LEU A 103 -12.31 12.16 12.56
N SER A 104 -13.11 12.19 13.62
CA SER A 104 -14.31 13.03 13.71
C SER A 104 -14.07 14.51 13.42
N SER A 105 -13.03 15.10 14.02
CA SER A 105 -12.69 16.53 13.83
C SER A 105 -12.30 16.84 12.39
N ILE A 106 -11.51 15.96 11.78
CA ILE A 106 -11.04 16.08 10.39
C ILE A 106 -12.20 15.90 9.42
N ILE A 107 -13.02 14.85 9.58
CA ILE A 107 -14.20 14.64 8.74
C ILE A 107 -15.08 15.88 8.75
N ASN A 108 -15.37 16.43 9.93
CA ASN A 108 -16.19 17.64 10.08
C ASN A 108 -15.59 18.85 9.34
N SER A 109 -14.27 19.03 9.34
CA SER A 109 -13.63 20.15 8.62
C SER A 109 -13.78 20.00 7.10
N TYR A 110 -13.69 18.79 6.57
CA TYR A 110 -13.88 18.52 5.14
C TYR A 110 -15.33 18.69 4.68
N THR A 111 -16.33 18.46 5.54
CA THR A 111 -17.76 18.70 5.19
C THR A 111 -18.07 20.15 4.82
N ARG A 112 -17.20 21.09 5.23
CA ARG A 112 -17.36 22.54 5.01
C ARG A 112 -16.29 23.12 4.08
N SER A 113 -15.54 22.26 3.39
CA SER A 113 -14.40 22.65 2.55
C SER A 113 -14.63 22.39 1.07
N SER A 114 -13.79 22.98 0.22
CA SER A 114 -13.70 22.63 -1.20
C SER A 114 -12.78 21.45 -1.49
N ALA A 115 -12.11 20.90 -0.49
CA ALA A 115 -11.23 19.74 -0.62
C ALA A 115 -12.02 18.42 -0.55
N ARG A 116 -11.38 17.34 -0.97
CA ARG A 116 -11.97 15.99 -0.97
C ARG A 116 -11.32 15.14 0.11
N MET A 117 -12.11 14.31 0.76
CA MET A 117 -11.61 13.35 1.75
C MET A 117 -12.12 11.95 1.45
N ILE A 118 -11.25 10.96 1.49
CA ILE A 118 -11.65 9.55 1.58
C ILE A 118 -11.44 9.09 3.01
N VAL A 119 -12.49 8.57 3.63
CA VAL A 119 -12.41 7.79 4.86
C VAL A 119 -12.35 6.31 4.49
N GLY A 120 -11.28 5.63 4.86
CA GLY A 120 -11.10 4.20 4.66
C GLY A 120 -11.27 3.43 5.96
N ALA A 121 -12.17 2.44 6.00
CA ALA A 121 -12.35 1.57 7.17
C ALA A 121 -12.47 0.08 6.80
N GLY A 122 -12.31 -0.80 7.79
CA GLY A 122 -12.48 -2.26 7.62
C GLY A 122 -13.93 -2.76 7.72
N SER A 123 -14.86 -1.90 8.14
CA SER A 123 -16.27 -2.24 8.34
C SER A 123 -17.15 -1.19 7.69
N LYS A 124 -18.27 -1.61 7.07
CA LYS A 124 -19.31 -0.69 6.59
C LYS A 124 -20.04 0.02 7.73
N ASP A 125 -19.98 -0.57 8.93
CA ASP A 125 -20.64 -0.08 10.13
C ASP A 125 -19.71 0.80 10.98
N PHE A 126 -18.57 1.23 10.42
CA PHE A 126 -17.65 2.17 11.06
C PHE A 126 -18.39 3.42 11.56
N GLN A 127 -18.20 3.75 12.83
CA GLN A 127 -18.83 4.86 13.53
C GLN A 127 -17.76 5.88 13.90
N MET A 128 -18.06 7.15 13.61
CA MET A 128 -17.25 8.27 14.09
C MET A 128 -17.31 8.34 15.62
N SER A 129 -16.20 8.65 16.27
CA SER A 129 -16.19 8.82 17.73
C SER A 129 -17.25 9.83 18.19
N GLY A 130 -18.04 9.44 19.19
CA GLY A 130 -19.15 10.25 19.72
C GLY A 130 -20.47 10.14 18.94
N THR A 131 -20.55 9.29 17.91
CA THR A 131 -21.78 9.05 17.14
C THR A 131 -22.30 7.64 17.33
N ILE A 132 -23.62 7.44 17.14
CA ILE A 132 -24.28 6.13 17.22
C ILE A 132 -24.54 5.55 15.82
N ARG A 133 -24.68 6.42 14.82
CA ARG A 133 -24.98 6.00 13.44
C ARG A 133 -23.67 5.71 12.69
N PRO A 134 -23.63 4.65 11.87
CA PRO A 134 -22.53 4.42 10.94
C PRO A 134 -22.26 5.63 10.03
N LEU A 135 -21.01 5.83 9.64
CA LEU A 135 -20.59 6.89 8.72
C LEU A 135 -21.35 6.85 7.38
N ARG A 136 -21.70 5.64 6.90
CA ARG A 136 -22.49 5.46 5.67
C ARG A 136 -23.90 6.06 5.72
N GLU A 137 -24.42 6.33 6.92
CA GLU A 137 -25.75 6.93 7.13
C GLU A 137 -25.70 8.46 7.30
N MET A 138 -24.53 9.08 7.15
CA MET A 138 -24.37 10.53 7.32
C MET A 138 -24.75 11.29 6.06
N ASP A 139 -25.59 12.32 6.20
CA ASP A 139 -26.14 13.11 5.08
C ASP A 139 -25.07 13.88 4.28
N PHE A 140 -23.90 14.14 4.88
CA PHE A 140 -22.79 14.84 4.21
C PHE A 140 -21.98 13.93 3.28
N LEU A 141 -22.20 12.62 3.32
CA LEU A 141 -21.42 11.66 2.55
C LEU A 141 -21.75 11.77 1.06
N LYS A 142 -20.74 12.00 0.22
CA LYS A 142 -20.90 12.05 -1.23
C LYS A 142 -21.13 10.68 -1.83
N ARG A 143 -20.38 9.70 -1.35
CA ARG A 143 -20.50 8.32 -1.81
C ARG A 143 -19.93 7.32 -0.83
N GLU A 144 -20.59 6.18 -0.76
CA GLU A 144 -20.09 4.96 -0.15
C GLU A 144 -19.64 3.97 -1.26
N LEU A 145 -18.48 3.34 -1.06
CA LEU A 145 -17.92 2.33 -1.97
C LEU A 145 -17.37 1.15 -1.17
N ASN A 146 -17.63 -0.06 -1.67
CA ASN A 146 -16.92 -1.25 -1.22
C ASN A 146 -15.56 -1.32 -1.95
N TYR A 147 -14.47 -1.56 -1.22
CA TYR A 147 -13.12 -1.64 -1.79
C TYR A 147 -12.99 -2.70 -2.89
N TYR A 148 -13.72 -3.82 -2.80
CA TYR A 148 -13.76 -4.83 -3.87
C TYR A 148 -14.21 -4.22 -5.21
N ARG A 149 -15.17 -3.29 -5.21
CA ARG A 149 -15.62 -2.61 -6.43
C ARG A 149 -14.58 -1.64 -6.99
N VAL A 150 -13.74 -1.06 -6.11
CA VAL A 150 -12.59 -0.25 -6.51
C VAL A 150 -11.54 -1.14 -7.17
N TYR A 151 -11.21 -2.27 -6.55
CA TYR A 151 -10.29 -3.25 -7.11
C TYR A 151 -10.76 -3.81 -8.47
N GLU A 152 -12.02 -4.23 -8.60
CA GLU A 152 -12.59 -4.69 -9.88
C GLU A 152 -12.42 -3.64 -10.99
N ALA A 153 -12.51 -2.34 -10.67
CA ALA A 153 -12.33 -1.29 -11.66
C ALA A 153 -10.88 -1.19 -12.15
N PHE A 154 -9.91 -1.52 -11.29
CA PHE A 154 -8.52 -1.69 -11.69
C PHE A 154 -8.33 -2.95 -12.51
N GLU A 155 -8.84 -4.09 -12.06
CA GLU A 155 -8.74 -5.37 -12.77
C GLU A 155 -9.26 -5.25 -14.20
N THR A 156 -10.49 -4.75 -14.39
CA THR A 156 -11.05 -4.49 -15.73
C THR A 156 -10.17 -3.54 -16.56
N ARG A 157 -9.58 -2.51 -15.95
CA ARG A 157 -8.71 -1.56 -16.67
C ARG A 157 -7.40 -2.21 -17.12
N TYR A 158 -6.84 -3.12 -16.33
CA TYR A 158 -5.64 -3.86 -16.72
C TYR A 158 -5.96 -4.84 -17.84
N GLU A 159 -7.11 -5.52 -17.76
CA GLU A 159 -7.61 -6.39 -18.83
C GLU A 159 -7.84 -5.64 -20.15
N GLU A 160 -8.35 -4.40 -20.10
CA GLU A 160 -8.47 -3.52 -21.27
C GLU A 160 -7.12 -3.22 -21.95
N PHE A 161 -6.01 -3.34 -21.21
CA PHE A 161 -4.64 -3.20 -21.72
C PHE A 161 -3.94 -4.55 -21.96
N GLY A 162 -4.66 -5.67 -21.90
CA GLY A 162 -4.12 -7.00 -22.13
C GLY A 162 -3.44 -7.65 -20.93
N TYR A 163 -3.44 -7.01 -19.76
CA TYR A 163 -2.83 -7.55 -18.55
C TYR A 163 -3.85 -8.26 -17.65
N GLN A 164 -3.42 -9.33 -17.01
CA GLN A 164 -4.20 -10.01 -15.98
C GLN A 164 -3.45 -9.99 -14.66
N PHE A 165 -4.16 -9.68 -13.58
CA PHE A 165 -3.55 -9.73 -12.25
C PHE A 165 -3.13 -11.16 -11.89
N PRO A 166 -1.83 -11.39 -11.57
CA PRO A 166 -1.31 -12.74 -11.47
C PRO A 166 -1.57 -13.39 -10.11
N VAL A 167 -1.58 -12.61 -9.01
CA VAL A 167 -1.62 -13.13 -7.64
C VAL A 167 -3.07 -13.41 -7.22
N LYS A 168 -3.43 -14.68 -7.07
CA LYS A 168 -4.78 -15.05 -6.65
C LYS A 168 -5.06 -14.60 -5.22
N HIS A 169 -6.29 -14.16 -4.99
CA HIS A 169 -6.80 -13.76 -3.67
C HIS A 169 -6.09 -12.56 -3.00
N SER A 170 -5.28 -11.80 -3.73
CA SER A 170 -4.80 -10.50 -3.28
C SER A 170 -5.59 -9.40 -3.96
N LEU A 171 -6.05 -8.41 -3.19
CA LEU A 171 -6.69 -7.20 -3.69
C LEU A 171 -5.75 -5.98 -3.56
N ASN A 172 -4.47 -6.21 -3.29
CA ASN A 172 -3.46 -5.15 -3.21
C ASN A 172 -2.89 -4.88 -4.60
N ILE A 173 -3.23 -3.71 -5.18
CA ILE A 173 -2.79 -3.32 -6.52
C ILE A 173 -1.26 -3.25 -6.64
N PHE A 174 -0.54 -2.77 -5.63
CA PHE A 174 0.93 -2.72 -5.67
C PHE A 174 1.54 -4.12 -5.79
N VAL A 175 1.04 -5.08 -5.02
CA VAL A 175 1.51 -6.48 -5.12
C VAL A 175 1.21 -7.07 -6.48
N GLN A 176 0.01 -6.83 -7.02
CA GLN A 176 -0.35 -7.29 -8.35
C GLN A 176 0.57 -6.70 -9.42
N GLU A 177 0.89 -5.41 -9.35
CA GLU A 177 1.78 -4.73 -10.30
C GLU A 177 3.24 -5.21 -10.18
N ASN A 178 3.73 -5.48 -8.97
CA ASN A 178 5.08 -6.05 -8.79
C ASN A 178 5.15 -7.46 -9.39
N ALA A 179 4.13 -8.29 -9.15
CA ALA A 179 4.08 -9.63 -9.71
C ALA A 179 3.90 -9.62 -11.24
N LEU A 180 3.14 -8.65 -11.77
CA LEU A 180 3.01 -8.42 -13.20
C LEU A 180 4.38 -8.06 -13.81
N LEU A 181 5.10 -7.10 -13.22
CA LEU A 181 6.42 -6.70 -13.70
C LEU A 181 7.41 -7.87 -13.72
N PHE A 182 7.39 -8.72 -12.70
CA PHE A 182 8.18 -9.94 -12.67
C PHE A 182 7.82 -10.89 -13.82
N GLU A 183 6.53 -11.11 -14.06
CA GLU A 183 6.04 -11.96 -15.15
C GLU A 183 6.47 -11.42 -16.52
N GLU A 184 6.39 -10.11 -16.73
CA GLU A 184 6.82 -9.48 -17.99
C GLU A 184 8.33 -9.61 -18.25
N VAL A 185 9.16 -9.38 -17.21
CA VAL A 185 10.62 -9.46 -17.36
C VAL A 185 11.10 -10.90 -17.53
N THR A 186 10.45 -11.87 -16.88
CA THR A 186 10.97 -13.26 -16.79
C THR A 186 10.17 -14.30 -17.55
N GLY A 187 8.94 -13.97 -17.98
CA GLY A 187 7.94 -14.91 -18.49
C GLY A 187 7.36 -15.85 -17.42
N ARG A 188 7.71 -15.70 -16.15
CA ARG A 188 7.27 -16.59 -15.05
C ARG A 188 6.13 -15.96 -14.25
N ARG A 189 4.96 -16.60 -14.27
CA ARG A 189 3.79 -16.17 -13.50
C ARG A 189 3.87 -16.58 -12.02
N VAL A 190 3.54 -15.65 -11.12
CA VAL A 190 3.42 -15.91 -9.68
C VAL A 190 1.97 -15.80 -9.21
N SER A 191 1.41 -16.92 -8.76
CA SER A 191 -0.04 -17.03 -8.52
C SER A 191 -0.49 -16.91 -7.06
N SER A 192 0.42 -16.72 -6.10
CA SER A 192 0.07 -16.64 -4.67
C SER A 192 1.00 -15.71 -3.89
N LEU A 193 0.49 -15.16 -2.78
CA LEU A 193 1.24 -14.23 -1.92
C LEU A 193 2.54 -14.82 -1.34
N PRO A 194 2.56 -16.05 -0.78
CA PRO A 194 3.82 -16.63 -0.29
C PRO A 194 4.88 -16.75 -1.39
N LYS A 195 4.50 -17.24 -2.58
CA LYS A 195 5.39 -17.33 -3.74
C LYS A 195 5.88 -15.96 -4.20
N PHE A 196 5.03 -14.93 -4.12
CA PHE A 196 5.43 -13.56 -4.43
C PHE A 196 6.59 -13.09 -3.54
N PHE A 197 6.58 -13.41 -2.25
CA PHE A 197 7.69 -13.06 -1.36
C PHE A 197 8.93 -13.93 -1.58
N GLU A 198 8.76 -15.21 -1.95
CA GLU A 198 9.87 -16.13 -2.25
C GLU A 198 10.67 -15.70 -3.48
N ILE A 199 10.03 -15.12 -4.50
CA ILE A 199 10.72 -14.70 -5.74
C ILE A 199 11.46 -13.36 -5.61
N LEU A 200 11.18 -12.53 -4.59
CA LEU A 200 11.75 -11.18 -4.50
C LEU A 200 13.29 -11.17 -4.62
N PRO A 201 14.05 -12.11 -4.02
CA PRO A 201 15.50 -12.15 -4.16
C PRO A 201 16.02 -12.41 -5.57
N GLU A 202 15.19 -12.97 -6.45
CA GLU A 202 15.49 -13.19 -7.87
C GLU A 202 15.15 -11.96 -8.71
N ALA A 203 14.43 -10.98 -8.14
CA ALA A 203 13.87 -9.84 -8.86
C ALA A 203 14.21 -8.51 -8.14
N PRO A 204 15.51 -8.14 -8.08
CA PRO A 204 16.00 -6.94 -7.38
C PRO A 204 15.47 -5.62 -7.97
N TYR A 205 14.97 -5.63 -9.21
CA TYR A 205 14.40 -4.48 -9.90
C TYR A 205 12.96 -4.15 -9.46
N LEU A 206 12.30 -5.02 -8.69
CA LEU A 206 10.92 -4.77 -8.27
C LEU A 206 10.84 -3.60 -7.27
N PRO A 207 9.86 -2.69 -7.41
CA PRO A 207 9.78 -1.48 -6.59
C PRO A 207 9.59 -1.74 -5.09
N ILE A 208 9.06 -2.91 -4.69
CA ILE A 208 8.95 -3.31 -3.28
C ILE A 208 10.31 -3.30 -2.55
N TRP A 209 11.41 -3.49 -3.28
CA TRP A 209 12.75 -3.45 -2.71
C TRP A 209 13.14 -2.09 -2.13
N ARG A 210 12.50 -0.99 -2.54
CA ARG A 210 12.77 0.33 -1.96
C ARG A 210 12.45 0.34 -0.47
N THR A 211 11.20 0.05 -0.13
CA THR A 211 10.75 -0.02 1.27
C THR A 211 11.51 -1.08 2.07
N PHE A 212 11.86 -2.22 1.44
CA PHE A 212 12.63 -3.26 2.14
C PHE A 212 14.08 -2.83 2.38
N SER A 213 14.69 -2.07 1.46
CA SER A 213 15.98 -1.45 1.69
C SER A 213 15.89 -0.48 2.86
N ASP A 214 14.87 0.39 2.89
CA ASP A 214 14.70 1.36 3.98
C ASP A 214 14.54 0.67 5.35
N ILE A 215 13.87 -0.49 5.40
CA ILE A 215 13.67 -1.25 6.66
C ILE A 215 14.96 -1.96 7.11
N PHE A 216 15.73 -2.52 6.17
CA PHE A 216 16.85 -3.40 6.46
C PHE A 216 18.21 -2.77 6.23
N MET A 217 18.33 -1.54 5.75
CA MET A 217 19.60 -0.81 5.71
C MET A 217 19.83 -0.04 7.00
N THR A 218 21.10 0.13 7.38
CA THR A 218 21.49 1.03 8.47
C THR A 218 21.72 2.44 7.94
N ASP A 219 21.52 3.46 8.78
CA ASP A 219 21.87 4.87 8.45
C ASP A 219 23.38 5.08 8.18
N VAL A 220 24.21 4.10 8.58
CA VAL A 220 25.62 4.05 8.24
C VAL A 220 25.76 3.38 6.88
N GLN A 221 26.45 4.05 5.94
CA GLN A 221 26.55 3.77 4.50
C GLN A 221 26.97 2.35 4.08
N GLN A 222 27.25 1.43 5.01
CA GLN A 222 27.53 0.03 4.73
C GLN A 222 26.96 -0.85 5.84
N GLY A 223 26.02 -1.72 5.50
CA GLY A 223 25.52 -2.76 6.39
C GLY A 223 24.02 -3.03 6.28
N THR A 224 23.64 -4.29 6.46
CA THR A 224 22.24 -4.67 6.60
C THR A 224 21.89 -4.78 8.09
N ARG A 225 20.86 -4.04 8.51
CA ARG A 225 20.23 -4.11 9.82
C ARG A 225 19.54 -5.46 9.99
N LEU A 226 19.92 -6.21 11.02
CA LEU A 226 19.15 -7.36 11.47
C LEU A 226 18.08 -6.92 12.46
N LEU A 227 16.84 -7.31 12.19
CA LEU A 227 15.71 -7.05 13.08
C LEU A 227 15.77 -8.02 14.27
N ASN A 228 15.67 -7.45 15.48
CA ASN A 228 15.46 -8.21 16.71
C ASN A 228 14.06 -8.86 16.74
N GLU A 229 13.73 -9.62 17.79
CA GLU A 229 12.46 -10.34 17.84
C GLU A 229 11.23 -9.41 17.78
N ASP A 230 11.23 -8.32 18.55
CA ASP A 230 10.14 -7.36 18.58
C ASP A 230 9.97 -6.65 17.23
N GLN A 231 11.07 -6.23 16.62
CA GLN A 231 11.08 -5.61 15.29
C GLN A 231 10.58 -6.57 14.21
N ARG A 232 10.91 -7.87 14.29
CA ARG A 232 10.35 -8.87 13.36
C ARG A 232 8.85 -9.04 13.55
N ILE A 233 8.36 -9.01 14.78
CA ILE A 233 6.92 -9.07 15.08
C ILE A 233 6.21 -7.84 14.52
N GLU A 234 6.78 -6.64 14.70
CA GLU A 234 6.22 -5.41 14.14
C GLU A 234 6.31 -5.37 12.61
N PHE A 235 7.38 -5.86 11.99
CA PHE A 235 7.47 -6.01 10.54
C PHE A 235 6.39 -6.97 9.99
N ALA A 236 6.16 -8.10 10.65
CA ALA A 236 5.07 -9.01 10.30
C ALA A 236 3.69 -8.32 10.40
N LYS A 237 3.45 -7.51 11.45
CA LYS A 237 2.22 -6.71 11.58
C LYS A 237 2.13 -5.62 10.51
N TRP A 238 3.25 -4.97 10.17
CA TRP A 238 3.34 -3.94 9.14
C TRP A 238 2.96 -4.50 7.76
N LEU A 239 3.47 -5.68 7.41
CA LEU A 239 3.12 -6.40 6.18
C LEU A 239 1.63 -6.76 6.15
N ARG A 240 1.11 -7.35 7.23
CA ARG A 240 -0.29 -7.79 7.32
C ARG A 240 -1.32 -6.66 7.28
N ARG A 241 -0.91 -5.42 7.54
CA ARG A 241 -1.76 -4.23 7.35
C ARG A 241 -1.87 -3.81 5.89
N ARG A 242 -0.95 -4.24 5.04
CA ARG A 242 -0.85 -3.85 3.64
C ARG A 242 -1.20 -4.99 2.69
N VAL A 243 -0.89 -6.22 3.05
CA VAL A 243 -1.01 -7.40 2.19
C VAL A 243 -1.83 -8.48 2.90
N GLU A 244 -2.58 -9.29 2.14
CA GLU A 244 -3.49 -10.34 2.64
C GLU A 244 -2.79 -11.56 3.22
N LEU A 245 -1.94 -11.32 4.21
CA LEU A 245 -1.22 -12.32 4.96
C LEU A 245 -1.94 -12.60 6.29
N ASP A 246 -2.08 -13.87 6.63
CA ASP A 246 -2.46 -14.25 7.97
C ASP A 246 -1.29 -14.05 8.97
N TYR A 247 -1.54 -14.33 10.25
CA TYR A 247 -0.53 -14.17 11.30
C TYR A 247 0.72 -15.03 11.08
N HIS A 248 0.53 -16.28 10.64
CA HIS A 248 1.60 -17.24 10.43
C HIS A 248 2.45 -16.84 9.23
N GLN A 249 1.79 -16.59 8.10
CA GLN A 249 2.43 -16.15 6.85
C GLN A 249 3.25 -14.88 7.06
N GLY A 250 2.69 -13.87 7.76
CA GLY A 250 3.41 -12.65 8.07
C GLY A 250 4.69 -12.88 8.88
N ARG A 251 4.64 -13.79 9.87
CA ARG A 251 5.82 -14.14 10.69
C ARG A 251 6.86 -14.94 9.92
N GLU A 252 6.44 -15.88 9.08
CA GLU A 252 7.34 -16.66 8.23
C GLU A 252 8.08 -15.75 7.26
N ILE A 253 7.36 -14.85 6.58
CA ILE A 253 7.94 -13.88 5.65
C ILE A 253 8.92 -12.94 6.38
N ALA A 254 8.54 -12.40 7.55
CA ALA A 254 9.43 -11.54 8.33
C ALA A 254 10.71 -12.28 8.76
N THR A 255 10.59 -13.54 9.17
CA THR A 255 11.74 -14.38 9.54
C THR A 255 12.62 -14.69 8.34
N TYR A 256 12.00 -14.97 7.19
CA TYR A 256 12.68 -15.23 5.94
C TYR A 256 13.53 -14.04 5.49
N PHE A 257 12.96 -12.83 5.42
CA PHE A 257 13.70 -11.61 5.04
C PHE A 257 14.78 -11.25 6.06
N ASN A 258 14.54 -11.42 7.35
CA ASN A 258 15.60 -11.22 8.35
C ASN A 258 16.74 -12.24 8.21
N GLY A 259 16.42 -13.48 7.80
CA GLY A 259 17.43 -14.48 7.46
C GLY A 259 18.18 -14.15 6.17
N LEU A 260 17.52 -13.55 5.17
CA LEU A 260 18.16 -13.06 3.96
C LEU A 260 19.10 -11.90 4.27
N ALA A 261 18.69 -10.96 5.12
CA ALA A 261 19.51 -9.83 5.56
C ALA A 261 20.85 -10.30 6.12
N ARG A 262 20.88 -11.43 6.84
CA ARG A 262 22.12 -12.04 7.35
C ARG A 262 22.96 -12.75 6.30
N ARG A 263 22.35 -13.34 5.27
CA ARG A 263 23.04 -14.23 4.31
C ARG A 263 23.41 -13.55 2.99
N LYS A 264 22.71 -12.47 2.65
CA LYS A 264 22.78 -11.76 1.37
C LYS A 264 22.62 -10.25 1.65
N GLU A 265 23.54 -9.68 2.43
CA GLU A 265 23.49 -8.27 2.84
C GLU A 265 23.33 -7.33 1.63
N GLY A 266 24.08 -7.59 0.55
CA GLY A 266 24.00 -6.80 -0.68
C GLY A 266 22.62 -6.80 -1.35
N LEU A 267 21.72 -7.73 -1.04
CA LEU A 267 20.36 -7.70 -1.60
C LEU A 267 19.55 -6.49 -1.09
N PHE A 268 19.84 -5.97 0.09
CA PHE A 268 19.15 -4.80 0.64
C PHE A 268 19.85 -3.49 0.28
N ASP A 269 21.09 -3.53 -0.19
CA ASP A 269 21.81 -2.36 -0.72
C ASP A 269 21.43 -2.09 -2.18
N PRO A 270 20.86 -0.91 -2.51
CA PRO A 270 20.56 -0.52 -3.88
C PRO A 270 21.76 -0.61 -4.83
N HIS A 271 22.97 -0.28 -4.39
CA HIS A 271 24.16 -0.26 -5.25
C HIS A 271 24.55 -1.67 -5.64
N PHE A 272 24.61 -2.58 -4.67
CA PHE A 272 24.90 -3.99 -4.95
C PHE A 272 23.82 -4.64 -5.83
N ARG A 273 22.54 -4.31 -5.62
CA ARG A 273 21.46 -4.84 -6.47
C ARG A 273 21.64 -4.47 -7.94
N GLN A 274 22.19 -3.30 -8.26
CA GLN A 274 22.39 -2.85 -9.65
C GLN A 274 23.37 -3.72 -10.44
N GLU A 275 24.26 -4.45 -9.76
CA GLU A 275 25.24 -5.36 -10.35
C GLU A 275 24.70 -6.79 -10.56
N MET A 276 23.49 -7.08 -10.07
CA MET A 276 22.90 -8.42 -10.21
C MET A 276 22.45 -8.68 -11.64
N ALA A 277 22.69 -9.90 -12.16
CA ALA A 277 22.32 -10.30 -13.53
C ALA A 277 20.83 -10.09 -13.85
N ALA A 278 19.92 -10.24 -12.87
CA ALA A 278 18.50 -9.98 -13.06
C ALA A 278 18.18 -8.51 -13.41
N MET A 279 19.11 -7.57 -13.13
CA MET A 279 19.00 -6.18 -13.59
C MET A 279 19.24 -6.06 -15.09
N ASP A 280 20.07 -6.92 -15.68
CA ASP A 280 20.29 -6.93 -17.13
C ASP A 280 19.07 -7.46 -17.87
N ASP A 281 18.37 -8.45 -17.31
CA ASP A 281 17.06 -8.90 -17.82
C ASP A 281 16.04 -7.76 -17.79
N ALA A 282 15.99 -7.01 -16.68
CA ALA A 282 15.13 -5.83 -16.53
C ALA A 282 15.47 -4.71 -17.53
N ARG A 283 16.76 -4.41 -17.76
CA ARG A 283 17.22 -3.46 -18.79
C ARG A 283 16.85 -3.92 -20.19
N SER A 284 17.03 -5.22 -20.47
CA SER A 284 16.70 -5.82 -21.76
C SER A 284 15.21 -5.71 -22.05
N TYR A 285 14.36 -6.04 -21.07
CA TYR A 285 12.92 -5.87 -21.18
C TYR A 285 12.52 -4.39 -21.35
N LEU A 286 13.13 -3.47 -20.58
CA LEU A 286 12.89 -2.03 -20.73
C LEU A 286 13.19 -1.51 -22.14
N ASN A 287 14.25 -2.00 -22.78
CA ASN A 287 14.65 -1.60 -24.14
C ASN A 287 13.68 -2.05 -25.23
N VAL A 288 12.91 -3.12 -25.00
CA VAL A 288 11.93 -3.67 -25.95
C VAL A 288 10.49 -3.32 -25.58
N LEU A 289 10.26 -2.76 -24.40
CA LEU A 289 8.94 -2.36 -23.93
C LEU A 289 8.41 -1.16 -24.72
N GLU A 290 7.39 -1.39 -25.53
CA GLU A 290 6.68 -0.33 -26.25
C GLU A 290 5.61 0.31 -25.35
N VAL A 291 5.83 1.56 -24.94
CA VAL A 291 4.90 2.28 -24.06
C VAL A 291 3.71 2.84 -24.87
N SER A 292 2.59 2.14 -24.83
CA SER A 292 1.32 2.49 -25.47
C SER A 292 0.23 2.92 -24.48
N ASN A 293 0.30 2.47 -23.23
CA ASN A 293 -0.73 2.71 -22.22
C ASN A 293 -0.16 3.12 -20.83
N PRO A 294 -1.04 3.59 -19.90
CA PRO A 294 -0.58 4.04 -18.58
C PRO A 294 0.01 2.95 -17.68
N VAL A 295 -0.30 1.67 -17.91
CA VAL A 295 0.28 0.55 -17.15
C VAL A 295 1.72 0.34 -17.61
N GLU A 296 1.96 0.18 -18.91
CA GLU A 296 3.30 0.06 -19.49
C GLU A 296 4.19 1.24 -19.11
N ARG A 297 3.66 2.47 -19.15
CA ARG A 297 4.40 3.66 -18.71
C ARG A 297 4.88 3.55 -17.26
N ARG A 298 4.06 2.98 -16.38
CA ARG A 298 4.42 2.77 -14.97
C ARG A 298 5.47 1.68 -14.83
N LEU A 299 5.31 0.55 -15.52
CA LEU A 299 6.29 -0.53 -15.52
C LEU A 299 7.65 -0.02 -16.03
N ALA A 300 7.67 0.70 -17.16
CA ALA A 300 8.85 1.34 -17.70
C ALA A 300 9.49 2.30 -16.69
N SER A 301 8.70 3.18 -16.06
CA SER A 301 9.21 4.11 -15.05
C SER A 301 9.81 3.42 -13.82
N TRP A 302 9.26 2.28 -13.40
CA TRP A 302 9.83 1.53 -12.28
C TRP A 302 11.15 0.85 -12.65
N LEU A 303 11.23 0.27 -13.84
CA LEU A 303 12.46 -0.34 -14.35
C LEU A 303 13.54 0.72 -14.58
N ASP A 304 13.19 1.86 -15.15
CA ASP A 304 14.10 2.99 -15.35
C ASP A 304 14.67 3.48 -14.01
N GLN A 305 13.80 3.69 -13.01
CA GLN A 305 14.25 4.07 -11.66
C GLN A 305 15.06 3.00 -10.94
N ALA A 306 14.89 1.72 -11.27
CA ALA A 306 15.64 0.63 -10.67
C ALA A 306 17.01 0.41 -11.35
N THR A 307 17.02 0.48 -12.68
CA THR A 307 18.17 0.13 -13.53
C THR A 307 19.04 1.33 -13.93
N GLY A 308 18.50 2.55 -13.81
CA GLY A 308 19.19 3.79 -14.13
C GLY A 308 20.37 4.06 -13.21
N GLU A 309 21.52 4.35 -13.83
CA GLU A 309 22.66 4.99 -13.17
C GLU A 309 22.26 6.43 -12.82
N LYS A 310 22.41 6.83 -11.55
CA LYS A 310 22.39 8.24 -11.17
C LYS A 310 23.80 8.79 -11.11
#